data_AF-A0A966MTI3-F1
#
_entry.id   AF-A0A966MTI3-F1
#
_cell.length_a   1.000
_cell.length_b   1.000
_cell.length_c   1.000
_cell.angle_alpha   90.00
_cell.angle_beta   90.00
_cell.angle_gamma   90.00
#
_symmetry.space_group_name_H-M   'P 1'
#
loop_
_entity.id
_entity.type
_entity.pdbx_description
1 polymer ?
#
loop_
_entity_poly.entity_id
_entity_poly.type
_entity_poly.pdbx_seq_one_letter_code
_entity_poly.pdbx_strand_id
1 'polypeptide(L)'
;MNDIRRTILWVVFGFSMVLLWDQWQIYNGHKATFFPAPPVKSEAPAGTTPAITTGVPGAAGVPSVTSTATPQAVPGGAPSETTKSAREVIEVETDVLKLRLDSEGGSVLRAELLKHADVHHAGQPVVLLDESRERVYLAQSGLIPGAGAPALPTHKTPMTLTSQERRLADGAKELKLRFESASVNGVKLVKTYLLRRGAYDITIEHEVINQSATAVAPQLYVQLVRDGNKPEGESSFYSTFTGPAVYTNAKKYQKVEFSDIEKNKVEMEKQSQDGYVAMVQHYFASAWWLPNNLQRDLFARKIDNNLYAVGMIAALPSLEAGKSQTLAAHLFIGPQEEHNLEALYPGLELVKDYGWLTILAKPLFWLLDQLNDQLHNWGWSIVALVFLLKIAFYWLNAQAYRSMGKMKAINPRIMEMRDRLKDNPQQMQAEMMRIYREEKVNPMGGCLPIAI
;
A
#
# COMPACT_ATOMS: atom_id res chain seq x y z
N MET A 1 31.53 18.34 -21.61
CA MET A 1 31.32 17.57 -20.37
C MET A 1 32.22 18.00 -19.20
N ASN A 2 33.43 18.54 -19.44
CA ASN A 2 34.33 18.97 -18.34
C ASN A 2 33.93 20.29 -17.65
N ASP A 3 33.28 21.21 -18.36
CA ASP A 3 32.94 22.53 -17.79
C ASP A 3 31.85 22.45 -16.70
N ILE A 4 30.76 21.72 -16.99
CA ILE A 4 29.65 21.49 -16.03
C ILE A 4 30.12 20.81 -14.74
N ARG A 5 31.04 19.84 -14.83
CA ARG A 5 31.61 19.18 -13.64
C ARG A 5 32.42 20.15 -12.81
N ARG A 6 33.17 21.07 -13.45
CA ARG A 6 33.95 22.10 -12.77
C ARG A 6 33.04 23.14 -12.10
N THR A 7 31.95 23.55 -12.78
CA THR A 7 30.95 24.46 -12.22
C THR A 7 30.25 23.85 -11.00
N ILE A 8 29.84 22.58 -11.06
CA ILE A 8 29.21 21.88 -9.93
C ILE A 8 30.18 21.80 -8.73
N LEU A 9 31.46 21.49 -8.97
CA LEU A 9 32.46 21.47 -7.90
C LEU A 9 32.67 22.84 -7.26
N TRP A 10 32.68 23.94 -8.04
CA TRP A 10 32.74 25.30 -7.50
C TRP A 10 31.50 25.68 -6.69
N VAL A 11 30.31 25.22 -7.10
CA VAL A 11 29.06 25.45 -6.36
C VAL A 11 29.06 24.70 -5.03
N VAL A 12 29.45 23.42 -5.04
CA VAL A 12 29.57 22.60 -3.80
C VAL A 12 30.62 23.17 -2.86
N PHE A 13 31.76 23.60 -3.40
CA PHE A 13 32.84 24.21 -2.61
C PHE A 13 32.40 25.55 -1.99
N GLY A 14 31.75 26.42 -2.77
CA GLY A 14 31.22 27.69 -2.28
C GLY A 14 30.14 27.49 -1.20
N PHE A 15 29.21 26.56 -1.41
CA PHE A 15 28.19 26.22 -0.42
C PHE A 15 28.80 25.66 0.88
N SER A 16 29.81 24.81 0.77
CA SER A 16 30.50 24.25 1.95
C SER A 16 31.23 25.34 2.75
N MET A 17 31.84 26.32 2.06
CA MET A 17 32.53 27.44 2.71
C MET A 17 31.55 28.34 3.48
N VAL A 18 30.35 28.55 2.95
CA VAL A 18 29.27 29.29 3.65
C VAL A 18 28.77 28.54 4.88
N LEU A 19 28.59 27.22 4.81
CA LEU A 19 28.17 26.41 5.96
C LEU A 19 29.22 26.35 7.06
N LEU A 20 30.50 26.24 6.70
CA LEU A 20 31.61 26.28 7.68
C LEU A 20 31.73 27.65 8.34
N TRP A 21 31.50 28.73 7.58
CA TRP A 21 31.48 30.07 8.13
C TRP A 21 30.30 30.29 9.10
N ASP A 22 29.10 29.80 8.77
CA ASP A 22 27.93 29.85 9.66
C ASP A 22 28.18 29.04 10.95
N GLN A 23 28.78 27.85 10.86
CA GLN A 23 29.18 27.07 12.05
C GLN A 23 30.27 27.74 12.87
N TRP A 24 31.24 28.41 12.23
CA TRP A 24 32.25 29.19 12.93
C TRP A 24 31.64 30.42 13.63
N GLN A 25 30.64 31.07 13.04
CA GLN A 25 29.88 32.14 13.70
C GLN A 25 29.12 31.63 14.94
N ILE A 26 28.48 30.45 14.82
CA ILE A 26 27.80 29.78 15.95
C ILE A 26 28.79 29.44 17.06
N TYR A 27 29.96 28.90 16.72
CA TYR A 27 31.02 28.61 17.68
C TYR A 27 31.52 29.85 18.43
N ASN A 28 31.55 31.01 17.77
CA ASN A 28 31.90 32.30 18.39
C ASN A 28 30.70 33.03 19.02
N GLY A 29 29.60 32.32 19.30
CA GLY A 29 28.46 32.82 20.07
C GLY A 29 27.48 33.69 19.31
N HIS A 30 27.56 33.73 17.97
CA HIS A 30 26.59 34.44 17.13
C HIS A 30 25.43 33.50 16.76
N LYS A 31 24.23 34.05 16.50
CA LYS A 31 23.05 33.24 16.16
C LYS A 31 23.15 32.69 14.74
N ALA A 32 22.66 31.46 14.53
CA ALA A 32 22.63 30.82 13.20
C ALA A 32 21.88 31.69 12.18
N THR A 33 22.53 31.98 11.06
CA THR A 33 22.01 32.92 10.05
C THR A 33 21.13 32.23 9.01
N PHE A 34 21.38 30.95 8.72
CA PHE A 34 20.68 30.20 7.66
C PHE A 34 19.80 29.06 8.18
N PHE A 35 20.09 28.50 9.36
CA PHE A 35 19.35 27.39 9.95
C PHE A 35 19.19 27.56 11.48
N PRO A 36 18.21 28.33 11.96
CA PRO A 36 17.93 28.43 13.39
C PRO A 36 17.43 27.09 13.94
N ALA A 37 18.09 26.58 15.00
CA ALA A 37 17.68 25.35 15.67
C ALA A 37 16.34 25.53 16.44
N PRO A 38 15.48 24.50 16.51
CA PRO A 38 14.27 24.53 17.32
C PRO A 38 14.59 24.62 18.82
N PRO A 39 13.73 25.27 19.63
CA PRO A 39 14.00 25.48 21.05
C PRO A 39 14.01 24.15 21.81
N VAL A 40 15.12 23.90 22.51
CA VAL A 40 15.28 22.75 23.42
C VAL A 40 14.51 23.07 24.71
N LYS A 41 13.48 22.28 25.02
CA LYS A 41 12.80 22.31 26.32
C LYS A 41 13.68 21.61 27.36
N SER A 42 14.18 22.36 28.34
CA SER A 42 14.80 21.81 29.54
C SER A 42 13.78 21.15 30.45
N GLU A 43 14.15 20.00 30.98
CA GLU A 43 13.46 19.24 32.02
C GLU A 43 14.15 19.50 33.38
N ALA A 44 13.37 19.75 34.43
CA ALA A 44 13.73 19.65 35.84
C ALA A 44 12.43 19.68 36.70
N PRO A 45 12.45 19.29 38.00
CA PRO A 45 12.25 17.93 38.49
C PRO A 45 11.02 17.78 39.40
N ALA A 46 10.76 16.54 39.85
CA ALA A 46 9.65 16.11 40.70
C ALA A 46 9.56 16.74 42.10
N GLY A 47 8.33 16.91 42.61
CA GLY A 47 8.05 17.22 44.02
C GLY A 47 6.56 17.29 44.40
N THR A 48 6.11 16.28 45.16
CA THR A 48 5.11 16.28 46.26
C THR A 48 3.64 16.71 46.04
N THR A 49 2.73 15.79 46.39
CA THR A 49 1.30 15.98 46.72
C THR A 49 1.13 16.89 47.95
N PRO A 50 0.00 17.62 48.08
CA PRO A 50 -1.09 17.13 48.94
C PRO A 50 -2.51 17.41 48.39
N ALA A 51 -3.49 16.86 49.12
CA ALA A 51 -4.86 16.59 48.72
C ALA A 51 -5.90 17.61 49.23
N ILE A 52 -7.17 17.32 48.89
CA ILE A 52 -8.47 17.74 49.47
C ILE A 52 -8.86 19.23 49.20
N THR A 53 -10.09 19.68 48.87
CA THR A 53 -11.48 19.29 49.19
C THR A 53 -12.50 19.92 48.21
N THR A 54 -13.61 19.19 47.97
CA THR A 54 -15.05 19.56 47.82
C THR A 54 -15.53 20.92 47.24
N GLY A 55 -16.54 20.85 46.34
CA GLY A 55 -17.55 21.91 46.16
C GLY A 55 -18.36 21.86 44.85
N VAL A 56 -19.57 21.32 44.89
CA VAL A 56 -20.67 21.33 43.87
C VAL A 56 -21.49 22.65 44.02
N PRO A 57 -22.57 23.02 43.27
CA PRO A 57 -23.13 22.66 41.95
C PRO A 57 -23.56 23.85 41.04
N GLY A 58 -23.93 23.51 39.79
CA GLY A 58 -25.20 23.99 39.20
C GLY A 58 -25.13 24.83 37.92
N ALA A 59 -25.73 24.32 36.84
CA ALA A 59 -26.88 24.93 36.15
C ALA A 59 -27.18 24.22 34.81
N ALA A 60 -28.47 24.07 34.53
CA ALA A 60 -29.08 23.27 33.49
C ALA A 60 -29.47 24.09 32.22
N GLY A 61 -29.79 23.35 31.15
CA GLY A 61 -30.49 23.80 29.93
C GLY A 61 -29.55 23.87 28.71
N VAL A 62 -29.81 23.29 27.53
CA VAL A 62 -31.04 22.82 26.86
C VAL A 62 -30.63 21.84 25.73
N PRO A 63 -31.50 20.92 25.26
CA PRO A 63 -31.11 19.88 24.31
C PRO A 63 -31.29 20.29 22.84
N SER A 64 -30.26 20.10 22.03
CA SER A 64 -30.32 20.20 20.57
C SER A 64 -30.35 18.80 19.98
N VAL A 65 -31.52 18.36 19.53
CA VAL A 65 -31.72 17.14 18.75
C VAL A 65 -31.42 17.41 17.28
N THR A 66 -30.30 16.88 16.79
CA THR A 66 -30.12 16.52 15.38
C THR A 66 -29.06 15.43 15.29
N SER A 67 -29.50 14.17 15.37
CA SER A 67 -28.64 13.00 15.22
C SER A 67 -28.80 12.45 13.80
N THR A 68 -27.95 12.91 12.89
CA THR A 68 -27.65 12.15 11.68
C THR A 68 -26.85 10.93 12.14
N ALA A 69 -27.43 9.74 12.05
CA ALA A 69 -26.81 8.51 12.53
C ALA A 69 -25.53 8.21 11.72
N THR A 70 -24.38 8.44 12.34
CA THR A 70 -23.08 7.93 11.89
C THR A 70 -22.97 6.44 12.25
N PRO A 71 -22.47 5.59 11.34
CA PRO A 71 -22.09 4.22 11.71
C PRO A 71 -21.11 4.24 12.87
N GLN A 72 -21.31 3.34 13.84
CA GLN A 72 -20.46 3.26 15.02
C GLN A 72 -19.05 2.85 14.59
N ALA A 73 -18.04 3.61 15.00
CA ALA A 73 -16.68 3.45 14.51
C ALA A 73 -16.07 2.11 14.95
N VAL A 74 -15.38 1.42 14.04
CA VAL A 74 -14.51 0.28 14.38
C VAL A 74 -13.52 0.74 15.48
N PRO A 75 -13.37 0.01 16.61
CA PRO A 75 -12.58 0.49 17.76
C PRO A 75 -11.12 0.84 17.40
N GLY A 76 -10.67 2.03 17.79
CA GLY A 76 -9.35 2.59 17.42
C GLY A 76 -8.24 2.57 18.50
N GLY A 77 -8.48 2.07 19.72
CA GLY A 77 -7.56 2.23 20.88
C GLY A 77 -8.13 3.24 21.88
N ALA A 78 -8.04 3.13 23.22
CA ALA A 78 -7.27 2.33 24.18
C ALA A 78 -8.03 1.10 24.74
N PRO A 79 -7.43 0.23 25.58
CA PRO A 79 -8.12 -0.91 26.18
C PRO A 79 -9.15 -0.43 27.21
N SER A 80 -10.41 -0.83 27.06
CA SER A 80 -11.32 -0.85 28.20
C SER A 80 -10.88 -1.96 29.14
N GLU A 81 -10.69 -1.63 30.41
CA GLU A 81 -10.34 -2.57 31.49
C GLU A 81 -11.43 -3.64 31.63
N THR A 82 -11.26 -4.73 30.91
CA THR A 82 -11.87 -6.02 31.20
C THR A 82 -10.73 -7.01 31.26
N THR A 83 -10.76 -7.85 32.29
CA THR A 83 -9.71 -8.76 32.76
C THR A 83 -8.83 -9.27 31.62
N LYS A 84 -7.59 -8.80 31.57
CA LYS A 84 -6.61 -9.11 30.51
C LYS A 84 -6.27 -10.61 30.58
N SER A 85 -7.00 -11.42 29.82
CA SER A 85 -6.57 -12.79 29.53
C SER A 85 -5.18 -12.73 28.90
N ALA A 86 -4.29 -13.66 29.23
CA ALA A 86 -2.95 -13.69 28.65
C ALA A 86 -3.07 -13.84 27.13
N ARG A 87 -2.63 -12.82 26.38
CA ARG A 87 -2.58 -12.81 24.92
C ARG A 87 -1.61 -13.91 24.46
N GLU A 88 -2.11 -14.94 23.79
CA GLU A 88 -1.33 -16.04 23.20
C GLU A 88 -1.14 -15.77 21.71
N VAL A 89 0.04 -16.10 21.18
CA VAL A 89 0.33 -16.07 19.75
C VAL A 89 0.32 -17.49 19.21
N ILE A 90 -0.58 -17.76 18.27
CA ILE A 90 -0.73 -19.06 17.61
C ILE A 90 0.07 -19.04 16.31
N GLU A 91 1.12 -19.85 16.22
CA GLU A 91 1.83 -20.07 14.96
C GLU A 91 1.09 -21.09 14.09
N VAL A 92 0.95 -20.77 12.80
CA VAL A 92 0.28 -21.59 11.80
C VAL A 92 1.15 -21.71 10.58
N GLU A 93 1.27 -22.91 10.01
CA GLU A 93 2.16 -23.12 8.86
C GLU A 93 1.49 -23.94 7.75
N THR A 94 1.70 -23.50 6.51
CA THR A 94 1.37 -24.19 5.27
C THR A 94 2.64 -24.36 4.43
N ASP A 95 2.52 -24.80 3.18
CA ASP A 95 3.66 -24.90 2.27
C ASP A 95 4.15 -23.54 1.72
N VAL A 96 3.31 -22.49 1.75
CA VAL A 96 3.61 -21.16 1.20
C VAL A 96 3.55 -20.03 2.22
N LEU A 97 2.81 -20.21 3.32
CA LEU A 97 2.61 -19.20 4.36
C LEU A 97 2.97 -19.74 5.74
N LYS A 98 3.68 -18.93 6.52
CA LYS A 98 3.76 -19.06 7.99
C LYS A 98 3.13 -17.84 8.64
N LEU A 99 2.09 -18.05 9.43
CA LEU A 99 1.30 -16.99 10.05
C LEU A 99 1.49 -17.00 11.57
N ARG A 100 1.37 -15.81 12.18
CA ARG A 100 1.12 -15.66 13.61
C ARG A 100 -0.24 -15.02 13.81
N LEU A 101 -1.13 -15.76 14.47
CA LEU A 101 -2.48 -15.32 14.81
C LEU A 101 -2.54 -14.94 16.29
N ASP A 102 -3.31 -13.91 16.58
CA ASP A 102 -3.56 -13.45 17.94
C ASP A 102 -4.72 -14.20 18.59
N SER A 103 -4.57 -14.66 19.83
CA SER A 103 -5.71 -15.13 20.61
C SER A 103 -6.69 -14.01 20.93
N GLU A 104 -6.27 -12.73 20.85
CA GLU A 104 -7.16 -11.58 20.91
C GLU A 104 -7.72 -11.28 19.50
N GLY A 105 -9.03 -11.49 19.33
CA GLY A 105 -9.75 -11.23 18.09
C GLY A 105 -9.41 -12.15 16.92
N GLY A 106 -8.49 -13.09 17.06
CA GLY A 106 -8.08 -13.98 15.97
C GLY A 106 -7.33 -13.24 14.84
N SER A 107 -6.72 -12.08 15.10
CA SER A 107 -6.12 -11.24 14.05
C SER A 107 -4.84 -11.83 13.48
N VAL A 108 -4.52 -11.58 12.21
CA VAL A 108 -3.22 -11.95 11.62
C VAL A 108 -2.20 -10.87 11.95
N LEU A 109 -1.24 -11.21 12.81
CA LEU A 109 -0.20 -10.29 13.29
C LEU A 109 1.06 -10.33 12.43
N ARG A 110 1.39 -11.51 11.90
CA ARG A 110 2.57 -11.71 11.07
C ARG A 110 2.28 -12.71 9.96
N ALA A 111 2.84 -12.47 8.78
CA ALA A 111 2.76 -13.40 7.66
C ALA A 111 4.09 -13.45 6.92
N GLU A 112 4.70 -14.63 6.88
CA GLU A 112 5.94 -14.92 6.17
C GLU A 112 5.62 -15.72 4.91
N LEU A 113 6.21 -15.30 3.79
CA LEU A 113 6.00 -15.91 2.48
C LEU A 113 7.12 -16.91 2.19
N LEU A 114 6.90 -18.20 2.50
CA LEU A 114 7.92 -19.25 2.56
C LEU A 114 8.62 -19.55 1.23
N LYS A 115 8.04 -19.12 0.11
CA LYS A 115 8.61 -19.27 -1.24
C LYS A 115 9.39 -18.05 -1.74
N HIS A 116 9.46 -16.97 -0.96
CA HIS A 116 10.14 -15.73 -1.34
C HIS A 116 11.22 -15.40 -0.33
N ALA A 117 12.48 -15.39 -0.77
CA ALA A 117 13.62 -15.04 0.08
C ALA A 117 13.69 -13.53 0.30
N ASP A 118 13.98 -13.12 1.53
CA ASP A 118 14.28 -11.74 1.86
C ASP A 118 15.70 -11.39 1.37
N VAL A 119 15.80 -10.31 0.59
CA VAL A 119 17.06 -9.81 0.02
C VAL A 119 17.91 -9.05 1.03
N HIS A 120 17.30 -8.56 2.12
CA HIS A 120 17.97 -7.87 3.22
C HIS A 120 18.39 -8.85 4.32
N HIS A 121 17.59 -9.92 4.51
CA HIS A 121 17.83 -10.95 5.51
C HIS A 121 18.10 -12.31 4.86
N ALA A 122 19.35 -12.54 4.45
CA ALA A 122 19.75 -13.76 3.77
C ALA A 122 19.34 -15.03 4.55
N GLY A 123 18.62 -15.93 3.87
CA GLY A 123 18.13 -17.19 4.44
C GLY A 123 16.80 -17.09 5.17
N GLN A 124 16.18 -15.91 5.25
CA GLN A 124 14.85 -15.72 5.82
C GLN A 124 13.80 -15.51 4.71
N PRO A 125 12.54 -15.93 4.94
CA PRO A 125 11.44 -15.59 4.04
C PRO A 125 11.05 -14.12 4.18
N VAL A 126 10.45 -13.56 3.12
CA VAL A 126 9.86 -12.22 3.16
C VAL A 126 8.76 -12.18 4.22
N VAL A 127 8.85 -11.20 5.12
CA VAL A 127 7.81 -10.89 6.11
C VAL A 127 6.93 -9.76 5.57
N LEU A 128 5.67 -10.07 5.25
CA LEU A 128 4.72 -9.11 4.70
C LEU A 128 3.93 -8.38 5.80
N LEU A 129 3.15 -9.12 6.59
CA LEU A 129 2.51 -8.59 7.80
C LEU A 129 3.49 -8.73 8.97
N ASP A 130 3.54 -7.75 9.84
CA ASP A 130 4.39 -7.77 11.05
C ASP A 130 3.83 -6.85 12.14
N GLU A 131 3.88 -7.30 13.38
CA GLU A 131 3.61 -6.49 14.57
C GLU A 131 4.90 -6.42 15.39
N SER A 132 5.77 -5.47 15.05
CA SER A 132 7.02 -5.21 15.76
C SER A 132 7.12 -3.73 16.14
N ARG A 133 8.21 -3.36 16.80
CA ARG A 133 8.48 -1.94 17.10
C ARG A 133 8.83 -1.13 15.84
N GLU A 134 9.29 -1.81 14.80
CA GLU A 134 9.76 -1.19 13.57
C GLU A 134 8.62 -1.03 12.56
N ARG A 135 7.66 -1.97 12.58
CA ARG A 135 6.55 -1.99 11.64
C ARG A 135 5.28 -2.54 12.27
N VAL A 136 4.16 -1.89 11.97
CA VAL A 136 2.82 -2.37 12.24
C VAL A 136 2.13 -2.59 10.91
N TYR A 137 1.78 -3.84 10.62
CA TYR A 137 0.97 -4.23 9.46
C TYR A 137 0.16 -5.49 9.79
N LEU A 138 -1.15 -5.32 10.01
CA LEU A 138 -2.05 -6.32 10.56
C LEU A 138 -3.28 -6.51 9.67
N ALA A 139 -3.85 -7.72 9.68
CA ALA A 139 -5.18 -7.98 9.13
C ALA A 139 -6.16 -8.32 10.27
N GLN A 140 -7.25 -7.56 10.36
CA GLN A 140 -8.19 -7.62 11.46
C GLN A 140 -9.62 -7.73 10.95
N SER A 141 -10.48 -8.36 11.74
CA SER A 141 -11.92 -8.40 11.50
C SER A 141 -12.70 -8.50 12.81
N GLY A 142 -13.99 -8.17 12.78
CA GLY A 142 -14.85 -8.30 13.94
C GLY A 142 -16.23 -7.74 13.71
N LEU A 143 -17.04 -7.66 14.77
CA LEU A 143 -18.39 -7.11 14.72
C LEU A 143 -18.42 -5.72 15.33
N ILE A 144 -19.24 -4.85 14.75
CA ILE A 144 -19.72 -3.63 15.38
C ILE A 144 -21.24 -3.70 15.53
N PRO A 145 -21.79 -3.12 16.60
CA PRO A 145 -23.23 -3.01 16.75
C PRO A 145 -23.82 -2.00 15.78
N GLY A 146 -25.10 -2.17 15.46
CA GLY A 146 -25.91 -1.09 14.91
C GLY A 146 -25.99 0.11 15.87
N ALA A 147 -26.32 1.29 15.33
CA ALA A 147 -26.34 2.53 16.11
C ALA A 147 -27.16 2.41 17.40
N GLY A 148 -26.53 2.68 18.55
CA GLY A 148 -27.18 2.64 19.86
C GLY A 148 -27.33 1.24 20.48
N ALA A 149 -26.86 0.18 19.81
CA ALA A 149 -26.92 -1.18 20.33
C ALA A 149 -25.69 -1.54 21.19
N PRO A 150 -25.79 -2.55 22.08
CA PRO A 150 -24.69 -2.97 22.95
C PRO A 150 -23.46 -3.44 22.18
N ALA A 151 -22.26 -3.31 22.76
CA ALA A 151 -21.02 -3.75 22.14
C ALA A 151 -21.07 -5.24 21.73
N LEU A 152 -20.38 -5.58 20.65
CA LEU A 152 -20.28 -6.95 20.12
C LEU A 152 -18.81 -7.43 20.14
N PRO A 153 -18.55 -8.74 19.92
CA PRO A 153 -17.19 -9.23 19.78
C PRO A 153 -16.41 -8.55 18.64
N THR A 154 -15.21 -8.03 18.92
CA THR A 154 -14.36 -7.29 17.98
C THR A 154 -13.00 -7.97 17.79
N HIS A 155 -12.11 -7.36 17.00
CA HIS A 155 -10.69 -7.75 16.94
C HIS A 155 -9.94 -7.60 18.27
N LYS A 156 -10.56 -7.04 19.31
CA LYS A 156 -10.01 -6.93 20.68
C LYS A 156 -10.65 -7.90 21.67
N THR A 157 -11.52 -8.79 21.22
CA THR A 157 -12.21 -9.73 22.10
C THR A 157 -11.39 -11.01 22.20
N PRO A 158 -10.99 -11.47 23.41
CA PRO A 158 -10.31 -12.74 23.57
C PRO A 158 -11.09 -13.89 22.92
N MET A 159 -10.39 -14.73 22.18
CA MET A 159 -10.91 -15.91 21.51
C MET A 159 -10.12 -17.15 21.92
N THR A 160 -10.80 -18.29 21.95
CA THR A 160 -10.21 -19.60 22.22
C THR A 160 -10.04 -20.36 20.90
N LEU A 161 -8.84 -20.86 20.65
CA LEU A 161 -8.59 -21.80 19.55
C LEU A 161 -9.18 -23.16 19.91
N THR A 162 -10.13 -23.64 19.13
CA THR A 162 -10.82 -24.93 19.33
C THR A 162 -10.29 -26.05 18.43
N SER A 163 -9.57 -25.70 17.37
CA SER A 163 -8.90 -26.65 16.48
C SER A 163 -7.54 -27.07 17.04
N GLN A 164 -7.15 -28.34 16.85
CA GLN A 164 -5.87 -28.87 17.34
C GLN A 164 -4.74 -28.70 16.33
N GLU A 165 -5.02 -28.88 15.04
CA GLU A 165 -4.02 -28.81 13.98
C GLU A 165 -3.60 -27.35 13.73
N ARG A 166 -2.29 -27.12 13.70
CA ARG A 166 -1.69 -25.80 13.43
C ARG A 166 -0.78 -25.80 12.20
N ARG A 167 -0.59 -26.97 11.58
CA ARG A 167 0.26 -27.14 10.40
C ARG A 167 -0.48 -27.97 9.37
N LEU A 168 -0.41 -27.55 8.11
CA LEU A 168 -0.94 -28.31 7.00
C LEU A 168 -0.13 -29.60 6.84
N ALA A 169 -0.75 -30.75 7.16
CA ALA A 169 -0.12 -32.05 7.04
C ALA A 169 0.28 -32.38 5.60
N ASP A 170 1.30 -33.21 5.41
CA ASP A 170 1.72 -33.66 4.07
C ASP A 170 0.57 -34.37 3.34
N GLY A 171 0.37 -34.02 2.07
CA GLY A 171 -0.73 -34.54 1.23
C GLY A 171 -2.12 -33.95 1.53
N ALA A 172 -2.33 -33.24 2.65
CA ALA A 172 -3.60 -32.56 2.92
C ALA A 172 -3.82 -31.38 1.97
N LYS A 173 -5.07 -31.12 1.56
CA LYS A 173 -5.41 -30.02 0.63
C LYS A 173 -5.71 -28.71 1.35
N GLU A 174 -6.19 -28.79 2.59
CA GLU A 174 -6.63 -27.64 3.38
C GLU A 174 -6.32 -27.83 4.86
N LEU A 175 -6.16 -26.70 5.58
CA LEU A 175 -6.04 -26.59 7.03
C LEU A 175 -7.15 -25.68 7.53
N LYS A 176 -7.88 -26.11 8.56
CA LYS A 176 -8.96 -25.33 9.19
C LYS A 176 -8.61 -24.97 10.62
N LEU A 177 -8.64 -23.68 10.94
CA LEU A 177 -8.43 -23.17 12.29
C LEU A 177 -9.68 -22.48 12.78
N ARG A 178 -10.16 -22.85 13.96
CA ARG A 178 -11.43 -22.34 14.46
C ARG A 178 -11.25 -21.65 15.80
N PHE A 179 -11.54 -20.35 15.82
CA PHE A 179 -11.53 -19.49 16.99
C PHE A 179 -12.96 -19.20 17.45
N GLU A 180 -13.22 -19.32 18.75
CA GLU A 180 -14.50 -18.90 19.35
C GLU A 180 -14.28 -17.75 20.33
N SER A 181 -15.06 -16.68 20.20
CA SER A 181 -15.07 -15.62 21.21
C SER A 181 -15.85 -16.04 22.46
N ALA A 182 -15.53 -15.41 23.58
CA ALA A 182 -16.48 -15.32 24.69
C ALA A 182 -17.77 -14.62 24.23
N SER A 183 -18.88 -14.87 24.92
CA SER A 183 -20.14 -14.17 24.66
C SER A 183 -20.04 -12.74 25.16
N VAL A 184 -20.26 -11.76 24.28
CA VAL A 184 -20.30 -10.33 24.61
C VAL A 184 -21.73 -9.86 24.38
N ASN A 185 -22.42 -9.46 25.45
CA ASN A 185 -23.83 -9.08 25.41
C ASN A 185 -24.74 -10.14 24.78
N GLY A 186 -24.44 -11.42 25.03
CA GLY A 186 -25.20 -12.55 24.49
C GLY A 186 -24.89 -12.88 23.03
N VAL A 187 -23.90 -12.25 22.40
CA VAL A 187 -23.47 -12.58 21.03
C VAL A 187 -22.08 -13.21 21.05
N LYS A 188 -21.93 -14.33 20.34
CA LYS A 188 -20.63 -14.96 20.06
C LYS A 188 -20.23 -14.75 18.61
N LEU A 189 -18.93 -14.62 18.39
CA LEU A 189 -18.32 -14.64 17.07
C LEU A 189 -17.41 -15.86 16.98
N VAL A 190 -17.65 -16.68 15.97
CA VAL A 190 -16.79 -17.81 15.60
C VAL A 190 -16.10 -17.46 14.28
N LYS A 191 -14.77 -17.62 14.24
CA LYS A 191 -13.96 -17.42 13.05
C LYS A 191 -13.32 -18.73 12.62
N THR A 192 -13.62 -19.18 11.41
CA THR A 192 -12.98 -20.36 10.80
C THR A 192 -12.07 -19.90 9.67
N TYR A 193 -10.76 -20.03 9.86
CA TYR A 193 -9.75 -19.79 8.83
C TYR A 193 -9.56 -21.07 8.03
N LEU A 194 -9.72 -20.96 6.71
CA LEU A 194 -9.49 -22.02 5.74
C LEU A 194 -8.29 -21.65 4.89
N LEU A 195 -7.19 -22.38 5.08
CA LEU A 195 -5.96 -22.23 4.32
C LEU A 195 -5.83 -23.39 3.34
N ARG A 196 -5.52 -23.13 2.07
CA ARG A 196 -5.36 -24.16 1.04
C ARG A 196 -3.89 -24.33 0.67
N ARG A 197 -3.51 -25.56 0.31
CA ARG A 197 -2.16 -25.86 -0.18
C ARG A 197 -1.81 -24.98 -1.38
N GLY A 198 -0.62 -24.37 -1.37
CA GLY A 198 -0.12 -23.55 -2.46
C GLY A 198 -0.84 -22.20 -2.64
N ALA A 199 -1.75 -21.84 -1.73
CA ALA A 199 -2.59 -20.65 -1.87
C ALA A 199 -2.18 -19.53 -0.90
N TYR A 200 -2.20 -18.30 -1.40
CA TYR A 200 -1.96 -17.08 -0.62
C TYR A 200 -3.26 -16.39 -0.17
N ASP A 201 -4.41 -16.89 -0.62
CA ASP A 201 -5.73 -16.47 -0.14
C ASP A 201 -6.22 -17.35 1.02
N ILE A 202 -6.77 -16.69 2.04
CA ILE A 202 -7.32 -17.31 3.22
C ILE A 202 -8.81 -16.97 3.27
N THR A 203 -9.66 -17.99 3.32
CA THR A 203 -11.09 -17.77 3.55
C THR A 203 -11.35 -17.75 5.05
N ILE A 204 -12.06 -16.74 5.52
CA ILE A 204 -12.35 -16.52 6.93
C ILE A 204 -13.87 -16.43 7.07
N GLU A 205 -14.46 -17.52 7.55
CA GLU A 205 -15.89 -17.61 7.83
C GLU A 205 -16.18 -16.99 9.19
N HIS A 206 -17.03 -15.96 9.19
CA HIS A 206 -17.49 -15.27 10.40
C HIS A 206 -18.90 -15.76 10.71
N GLU A 207 -19.02 -16.71 11.64
CA GLU A 207 -20.30 -17.16 12.16
C GLU A 207 -20.66 -16.33 13.40
N VAL A 208 -21.76 -15.59 13.30
CA VAL A 208 -22.33 -14.78 14.38
C VAL A 208 -23.47 -15.55 15.01
N ILE A 209 -23.39 -15.80 16.31
CA ILE A 209 -24.38 -16.58 17.06
C ILE A 209 -25.05 -15.67 18.09
N ASN A 210 -26.35 -15.42 17.93
CA ASN A 210 -27.15 -14.66 18.88
C ASN A 210 -27.68 -15.60 19.98
N GLN A 211 -27.05 -15.57 21.16
CA GLN A 211 -27.47 -16.27 22.37
C GLN A 211 -28.24 -15.36 23.34
N SER A 212 -28.52 -14.11 22.94
CA SER A 212 -29.31 -13.18 23.73
C SER A 212 -30.81 -13.46 23.59
N ALA A 213 -31.62 -12.82 24.43
CA ALA A 213 -33.08 -12.92 24.37
C ALA A 213 -33.72 -11.99 23.32
N THR A 214 -32.93 -11.13 22.67
CA THR A 214 -33.42 -10.09 21.76
C THR A 214 -32.78 -10.21 20.38
N ALA A 215 -33.46 -9.73 19.35
CA ALA A 215 -32.87 -9.64 18.02
C ALA A 215 -31.67 -8.68 18.01
N VAL A 216 -30.63 -9.01 17.24
CA VAL A 216 -29.42 -8.20 17.06
C VAL A 216 -29.16 -7.94 15.59
N ALA A 217 -28.73 -6.72 15.24
CA ALA A 217 -28.35 -6.34 13.88
C ALA A 217 -26.84 -6.03 13.82
N PRO A 218 -25.98 -7.05 13.73
CA PRO A 218 -24.53 -6.88 13.71
C PRO A 218 -24.06 -6.37 12.35
N GLN A 219 -22.94 -5.64 12.32
CA GLN A 219 -22.21 -5.36 11.08
C GLN A 219 -20.81 -5.99 11.17
N LEU A 220 -20.40 -6.70 10.13
CA LEU A 220 -19.05 -7.24 10.02
C LEU A 220 -18.13 -6.15 9.46
N TYR A 221 -16.99 -5.92 10.11
CA TYR A 221 -15.90 -5.18 9.48
C TYR A 221 -14.69 -6.07 9.24
N VAL A 222 -13.97 -5.73 8.17
CA VAL A 222 -12.63 -6.24 7.85
C VAL A 222 -11.73 -5.05 7.57
N GLN A 223 -10.48 -5.11 8.03
CA GLN A 223 -9.52 -4.03 7.82
C GLN A 223 -8.08 -4.53 7.73
N LEU A 224 -7.28 -3.78 6.99
CA LEU A 224 -5.83 -3.82 7.01
C LEU A 224 -5.35 -2.58 7.75
N VAL A 225 -4.56 -2.77 8.79
CA VAL A 225 -3.97 -1.69 9.59
C VAL A 225 -2.50 -1.64 9.28
N ARG A 226 -1.98 -0.48 8.90
CA ARG A 226 -0.56 -0.31 8.60
C ARG A 226 -0.04 1.05 9.04
N ASP A 227 1.20 1.10 9.47
CA ASP A 227 1.92 2.37 9.56
C ASP A 227 2.20 3.01 8.19
N GLY A 228 2.56 4.30 8.20
CA GLY A 228 2.96 5.03 7.00
C GLY A 228 4.44 4.88 6.64
N ASN A 229 5.17 3.95 7.26
CA ASN A 229 6.60 3.78 7.01
C ASN A 229 6.84 3.08 5.67
N LYS A 230 7.91 3.50 5.00
CA LYS A 230 8.38 2.83 3.79
C LYS A 230 8.83 1.39 4.13
N PRO A 231 8.57 0.41 3.24
CA PRO A 231 9.17 -0.91 3.37
C PRO A 231 10.69 -0.81 3.42
N GLU A 232 11.31 -1.71 4.16
CA GLU A 232 12.76 -1.84 4.19
C GLU A 232 13.30 -2.09 2.78
N GLY A 233 14.40 -1.43 2.42
CA GLY A 233 15.04 -1.61 1.12
C GLY A 233 14.47 -0.85 -0.06
N GLU A 234 13.42 -0.03 0.13
CA GLU A 234 13.01 0.89 -0.94
C GLU A 234 14.15 1.85 -1.30
N SER A 235 14.49 1.89 -2.59
CA SER A 235 15.53 2.76 -3.13
C SER A 235 15.16 4.23 -2.99
N SER A 236 16.13 5.09 -2.70
CA SER A 236 15.95 6.53 -2.79
C SER A 236 15.85 7.02 -4.25
N PHE A 237 16.24 6.20 -5.22
CA PHE A 237 16.29 6.56 -6.64
C PHE A 237 14.98 6.30 -7.39
N TYR A 238 14.09 5.43 -6.89
CA TYR A 238 12.76 5.20 -7.45
C TYR A 238 11.78 4.88 -6.33
N SER A 239 10.59 5.50 -6.36
CA SER A 239 9.53 5.24 -5.39
C SER A 239 8.49 4.34 -6.02
N THR A 240 8.25 3.18 -5.41
CA THR A 240 7.05 2.40 -5.65
C THR A 240 5.90 2.93 -4.81
N PHE A 241 4.67 2.74 -5.27
CA PHE A 241 3.51 3.07 -4.46
C PHE A 241 3.44 2.10 -3.27
N THR A 242 3.48 2.65 -2.06
CA THR A 242 3.18 1.91 -0.83
C THR A 242 2.04 2.59 -0.12
N GLY A 243 0.90 1.90 0.00
CA GLY A 243 -0.26 2.47 0.65
C GLY A 243 -1.56 1.72 0.38
N PRO A 244 -2.67 2.21 0.95
CA PRO A 244 -3.97 1.65 0.72
C PRO A 244 -4.45 1.80 -0.72
N ALA A 245 -5.21 0.82 -1.18
CA ALA A 245 -5.92 0.88 -2.44
C ALA A 245 -7.34 0.33 -2.28
N VAL A 246 -8.26 0.83 -3.09
CA VAL A 246 -9.65 0.40 -3.13
C VAL A 246 -10.02 0.10 -4.57
N TYR A 247 -10.64 -1.04 -4.82
CA TYR A 247 -11.23 -1.36 -6.10
C TYR A 247 -12.73 -1.49 -5.98
N THR A 248 -13.45 -0.91 -6.94
CA THR A 248 -14.87 -1.13 -7.16
C THR A 248 -15.12 -1.23 -8.66
N ASN A 249 -16.21 -1.86 -9.07
CA ASN A 249 -16.58 -1.88 -10.49
C ASN A 249 -16.85 -0.48 -11.03
N ALA A 250 -17.38 0.42 -10.20
CA ALA A 250 -17.79 1.78 -10.57
C ALA A 250 -16.60 2.73 -10.78
N LYS A 251 -15.61 2.74 -9.87
CA LYS A 251 -14.44 3.62 -9.94
C LYS A 251 -13.11 2.93 -10.25
N LYS A 252 -13.14 1.61 -10.47
CA LYS A 252 -11.96 0.78 -10.70
C LYS A 252 -10.93 0.99 -9.58
N TYR A 253 -9.65 0.89 -9.91
CA TYR A 253 -8.56 0.93 -8.95
C TYR A 253 -8.27 2.36 -8.50
N GLN A 254 -8.37 2.60 -7.19
CA GLN A 254 -8.20 3.89 -6.54
C GLN A 254 -7.10 3.77 -5.50
N LYS A 255 -5.99 4.49 -5.69
CA LYS A 255 -4.92 4.61 -4.69
C LYS A 255 -5.30 5.65 -3.65
N VAL A 256 -4.96 5.38 -2.40
CA VAL A 256 -5.12 6.34 -1.31
C VAL A 256 -3.75 6.56 -0.68
N GLU A 257 -3.24 7.79 -0.76
CA GLU A 257 -1.99 8.16 -0.12
C GLU A 257 -2.17 8.29 1.39
N PHE A 258 -1.21 7.81 2.19
CA PHE A 258 -1.25 8.01 3.65
C PHE A 258 -1.37 9.48 4.03
N SER A 259 -0.73 10.37 3.26
CA SER A 259 -0.79 11.81 3.51
C SER A 259 -2.18 12.42 3.27
N ASP A 260 -3.00 11.82 2.40
CA ASP A 260 -4.36 12.26 2.16
C ASP A 260 -5.29 11.78 3.28
N ILE A 261 -5.03 10.60 3.84
CA ILE A 261 -5.69 10.13 5.06
C ILE A 261 -5.37 11.07 6.22
N GLU A 262 -4.11 11.42 6.41
CA GLU A 262 -3.64 12.33 7.46
C GLU A 262 -4.32 13.70 7.38
N LYS A 263 -4.56 14.20 6.16
CA LYS A 263 -5.19 15.50 5.89
C LYS A 263 -6.72 15.44 5.81
N ASN A 264 -7.34 14.27 5.98
CA ASN A 264 -8.77 14.03 5.75
C ASN A 264 -9.23 14.44 4.33
N LYS A 265 -8.39 14.19 3.31
CA LYS A 265 -8.64 14.50 1.89
C LYS A 265 -8.74 13.25 1.03
N VAL A 266 -9.16 12.13 1.62
CA VAL A 266 -9.30 10.87 0.89
C VAL A 266 -10.41 10.96 -0.15
N GLU A 267 -10.03 10.80 -1.42
CA GLU A 267 -10.95 10.70 -2.53
C GLU A 267 -11.08 9.24 -2.97
N MET A 268 -12.10 8.56 -2.46
CA MET A 268 -12.43 7.19 -2.84
C MET A 268 -13.94 6.96 -2.80
N GLU A 269 -14.40 5.88 -3.42
CA GLU A 269 -15.77 5.41 -3.24
C GLU A 269 -16.01 4.97 -1.79
N LYS A 270 -17.13 5.41 -1.21
CA LYS A 270 -17.46 5.15 0.21
C LYS A 270 -18.45 4.00 0.40
N GLN A 271 -19.14 3.59 -0.65
CA GLN A 271 -20.14 2.52 -0.60
C GLN A 271 -20.07 1.70 -1.87
N SER A 272 -20.20 0.38 -1.74
CA SER A 272 -20.17 -0.52 -2.89
C SER A 272 -20.95 -1.81 -2.62
N GLN A 273 -21.27 -2.54 -3.69
CA GLN A 273 -21.81 -3.89 -3.64
C GLN A 273 -20.84 -4.93 -4.20
N ASP A 274 -19.60 -4.52 -4.46
CA ASP A 274 -18.52 -5.34 -4.96
C ASP A 274 -17.17 -4.74 -4.57
N GLY A 275 -16.11 -5.45 -4.95
CA GLY A 275 -14.75 -4.96 -4.90
C GLY A 275 -14.00 -5.38 -3.65
N TYR A 276 -12.82 -4.79 -3.52
CA TYR A 276 -11.85 -5.12 -2.47
C TYR A 276 -11.18 -3.87 -1.92
N VAL A 277 -10.64 -4.01 -0.72
CA VAL A 277 -9.69 -3.06 -0.14
C VAL A 277 -8.36 -3.74 0.02
N ALA A 278 -7.27 -3.04 -0.28
CA ALA A 278 -5.93 -3.60 -0.30
C ALA A 278 -4.93 -2.65 0.35
N MET A 279 -3.80 -3.22 0.74
CA MET A 279 -2.61 -2.50 1.17
C MET A 279 -1.45 -3.03 0.33
N VAL A 280 -0.87 -2.13 -0.44
CA VAL A 280 0.05 -2.44 -1.54
C VAL A 280 1.44 -1.97 -1.17
N GLN A 281 2.46 -2.75 -1.51
CA GLN A 281 3.86 -2.36 -1.43
C GLN A 281 4.62 -2.98 -2.61
N HIS A 282 5.92 -2.73 -2.72
CA HIS A 282 6.74 -3.30 -3.79
C HIS A 282 6.65 -4.85 -3.80
N TYR A 283 6.24 -5.43 -4.92
CA TYR A 283 6.08 -6.87 -5.21
C TYR A 283 4.99 -7.62 -4.43
N PHE A 284 4.48 -7.08 -3.33
CA PHE A 284 3.58 -7.80 -2.43
C PHE A 284 2.36 -6.96 -2.08
N ALA A 285 1.26 -7.63 -1.74
CA ALA A 285 0.06 -6.95 -1.29
C ALA A 285 -0.73 -7.82 -0.32
N SER A 286 -1.59 -7.18 0.46
CA SER A 286 -2.70 -7.85 1.09
C SER A 286 -4.01 -7.21 0.68
N ALA A 287 -5.08 -8.02 0.62
CA ALA A 287 -6.40 -7.53 0.22
C ALA A 287 -7.51 -8.27 0.95
N TRP A 288 -8.56 -7.55 1.31
CA TRP A 288 -9.83 -8.09 1.75
C TRP A 288 -10.89 -7.91 0.68
N TRP A 289 -11.65 -8.97 0.41
CA TRP A 289 -12.92 -8.87 -0.31
C TRP A 289 -14.04 -9.61 0.42
N LEU A 290 -15.26 -9.15 0.18
CA LEU A 290 -16.49 -9.75 0.67
C LEU A 290 -17.30 -10.25 -0.54
N PRO A 291 -18.24 -11.20 -0.35
CA PRO A 291 -19.09 -11.70 -1.41
C PRO A 291 -19.76 -10.57 -2.20
N ASN A 292 -19.94 -10.76 -3.50
CA ASN A 292 -20.61 -9.78 -4.36
C ASN A 292 -22.08 -9.62 -3.97
N ASN A 293 -22.67 -8.47 -4.34
CA ASN A 293 -24.06 -8.10 -4.06
C ASN A 293 -24.38 -7.85 -2.57
N LEU A 294 -23.35 -7.73 -1.72
CA LEU A 294 -23.49 -7.31 -0.32
C LEU A 294 -23.24 -5.80 -0.20
N GLN A 295 -24.20 -5.02 0.28
CA GLN A 295 -23.96 -3.59 0.51
C GLN A 295 -22.90 -3.40 1.60
N ARG A 296 -21.85 -2.64 1.30
CA ARG A 296 -20.74 -2.38 2.22
C ARG A 296 -20.29 -0.92 2.16
N ASP A 297 -19.92 -0.38 3.30
CA ASP A 297 -19.23 0.90 3.40
C ASP A 297 -17.72 0.65 3.31
N LEU A 298 -17.02 1.44 2.50
CA LEU A 298 -15.58 1.40 2.31
C LEU A 298 -14.97 2.57 3.08
N PHE A 299 -13.87 2.33 3.81
CA PHE A 299 -13.20 3.38 4.56
C PHE A 299 -11.68 3.31 4.45
N ALA A 300 -11.05 4.48 4.46
CA ALA A 300 -9.63 4.65 4.72
C ALA A 300 -9.49 5.79 5.74
N ARG A 301 -8.83 5.54 6.88
CA ARG A 301 -8.83 6.47 8.02
C ARG A 301 -7.56 6.36 8.84
N LYS A 302 -7.21 7.45 9.52
CA LYS A 302 -6.20 7.46 10.56
C LYS A 302 -6.76 6.81 11.82
N ILE A 303 -6.02 5.88 12.42
CA ILE A 303 -6.37 5.24 13.70
C ILE A 303 -5.60 5.91 14.84
N ASP A 304 -4.29 6.12 14.63
CA ASP A 304 -3.39 6.72 15.60
C ASP A 304 -2.26 7.47 14.87
N ASN A 305 -1.31 8.00 15.60
CA ASN A 305 -0.13 8.65 15.06
C ASN A 305 0.65 7.68 14.15
N ASN A 306 0.79 8.05 12.86
CA ASN A 306 1.42 7.22 11.84
C ASN A 306 0.81 5.81 11.73
N LEU A 307 -0.48 5.66 11.99
CA LEU A 307 -1.19 4.39 11.89
C LEU A 307 -2.51 4.57 11.17
N TYR A 308 -2.69 3.83 10.08
CA TYR A 308 -3.79 3.98 9.15
C TYR A 308 -4.51 2.66 8.96
N ALA A 309 -5.81 2.71 8.68
CA ALA A 309 -6.58 1.56 8.25
C ALA A 309 -7.27 1.81 6.93
N VAL A 310 -7.39 0.74 6.16
CA VAL A 310 -8.33 0.61 5.05
C VAL A 310 -9.19 -0.61 5.30
N GLY A 311 -10.48 -0.51 5.06
CA GLY A 311 -11.40 -1.56 5.43
C GLY A 311 -12.78 -1.44 4.81
N MET A 312 -13.60 -2.43 5.10
CA MET A 312 -15.01 -2.49 4.70
C MET A 312 -15.87 -2.79 5.92
N ILE A 313 -17.10 -2.28 5.91
CA ILE A 313 -18.15 -2.57 6.89
C ILE A 313 -19.37 -3.05 6.12
N ALA A 314 -19.86 -4.26 6.41
CA ALA A 314 -21.06 -4.80 5.81
C ALA A 314 -22.10 -5.11 6.89
N ALA A 315 -23.32 -4.60 6.70
CA ALA A 315 -24.44 -4.92 7.57
C ALA A 315 -24.85 -6.38 7.35
N LEU A 316 -25.05 -7.12 8.44
CA LEU A 316 -25.67 -8.44 8.38
C LEU A 316 -27.20 -8.29 8.57
N PRO A 317 -28.01 -9.24 8.07
CA PRO A 317 -29.42 -9.30 8.42
C PRO A 317 -29.64 -9.31 9.93
N SER A 318 -30.81 -8.89 10.39
CA SER A 318 -31.18 -9.03 11.81
C SER A 318 -31.21 -10.50 12.20
N LEU A 319 -30.50 -10.87 13.27
CA LEU A 319 -30.46 -12.21 13.85
C LEU A 319 -31.41 -12.27 15.04
N GLU A 320 -32.47 -13.05 14.92
CA GLU A 320 -33.37 -13.37 16.04
C GLU A 320 -32.66 -14.17 17.14
N ALA A 321 -33.25 -14.21 18.33
CA ALA A 321 -32.73 -14.98 19.46
C ALA A 321 -32.52 -16.45 19.10
N GLY A 322 -31.36 -17.00 19.44
CA GLY A 322 -30.96 -18.38 19.15
C GLY A 322 -30.57 -18.66 17.70
N LYS A 323 -30.58 -17.67 16.80
CA LYS A 323 -30.17 -17.82 15.40
C LYS A 323 -28.68 -17.53 15.22
N SER A 324 -28.13 -18.11 14.16
CA SER A 324 -26.79 -17.80 13.67
C SER A 324 -26.80 -17.41 12.20
N GLN A 325 -25.79 -16.65 11.80
CA GLN A 325 -25.55 -16.21 10.43
C GLN A 325 -24.06 -16.31 10.13
N THR A 326 -23.70 -16.83 8.97
CA THR A 326 -22.31 -16.92 8.53
C THR A 326 -22.07 -15.98 7.35
N LEU A 327 -20.97 -15.24 7.40
CA LEU A 327 -20.44 -14.46 6.28
C LEU A 327 -18.97 -14.81 6.05
N ALA A 328 -18.66 -15.32 4.86
CA ALA A 328 -17.29 -15.54 4.43
C ALA A 328 -16.66 -14.22 3.99
N ALA A 329 -15.44 -13.95 4.44
CA ALA A 329 -14.57 -12.91 3.93
C ALA A 329 -13.28 -13.56 3.45
N HIS A 330 -12.63 -12.97 2.45
CA HIS A 330 -11.40 -13.53 1.90
C HIS A 330 -10.26 -12.54 2.07
N LEU A 331 -9.13 -13.05 2.54
CA LEU A 331 -7.91 -12.30 2.81
C LEU A 331 -6.77 -12.84 1.96
N PHE A 332 -6.30 -12.06 0.99
CA PHE A 332 -5.08 -12.34 0.25
C PHE A 332 -3.87 -11.76 0.98
N ILE A 333 -2.79 -12.52 1.08
CA ILE A 333 -1.50 -12.10 1.63
C ILE A 333 -0.39 -12.75 0.80
N GLY A 334 0.15 -12.05 -0.20
CA GLY A 334 1.08 -12.69 -1.12
C GLY A 334 1.72 -11.81 -2.19
N PRO A 335 2.43 -12.43 -3.14
CA PRO A 335 3.10 -11.75 -4.25
C PRO A 335 2.11 -11.24 -5.30
N GLN A 336 2.49 -10.18 -6.01
CA GLN A 336 1.68 -9.57 -7.06
C GLN A 336 1.83 -10.31 -8.41
N GLU A 337 1.46 -11.59 -8.42
CA GLU A 337 1.50 -12.45 -9.60
C GLU A 337 0.21 -12.31 -10.42
N GLU A 338 0.29 -11.66 -11.58
CA GLU A 338 -0.87 -11.18 -12.35
C GLU A 338 -1.91 -12.27 -12.64
N HIS A 339 -1.47 -13.44 -13.13
CA HIS A 339 -2.36 -14.56 -13.46
C HIS A 339 -3.05 -15.16 -12.23
N ASN A 340 -2.35 -15.21 -11.10
CA ASN A 340 -2.89 -15.75 -9.86
C ASN A 340 -3.88 -14.77 -9.22
N LEU A 341 -3.63 -13.46 -9.31
CA LEU A 341 -4.51 -12.43 -8.75
C LEU A 341 -5.86 -12.33 -9.49
N GLU A 342 -5.85 -12.32 -10.83
CA GLU A 342 -7.10 -12.23 -11.62
C GLU A 342 -8.01 -13.44 -11.36
N ALA A 343 -7.43 -14.62 -11.19
CA ALA A 343 -8.16 -15.86 -10.87
C ALA A 343 -8.80 -15.83 -9.46
N LEU A 344 -8.23 -15.08 -8.52
CA LEU A 344 -8.76 -14.93 -7.16
C LEU A 344 -9.95 -13.98 -7.10
N TYR A 345 -9.82 -12.81 -7.73
CA TYR A 345 -10.89 -11.83 -7.81
C TYR A 345 -10.68 -10.91 -9.03
N PRO A 346 -11.68 -10.75 -9.93
CA PRO A 346 -11.55 -9.88 -11.10
C PRO A 346 -11.19 -8.44 -10.72
N GLY A 347 -10.08 -7.92 -11.26
CA GLY A 347 -9.57 -6.59 -10.96
C GLY A 347 -8.47 -6.56 -9.90
N LEU A 348 -8.23 -7.66 -9.18
CA LEU A 348 -7.16 -7.74 -8.17
C LEU A 348 -5.76 -7.65 -8.82
N GLU A 349 -5.64 -8.04 -10.09
CA GLU A 349 -4.42 -7.89 -10.87
C GLU A 349 -3.99 -6.42 -11.05
N LEU A 350 -4.91 -5.46 -10.88
CA LEU A 350 -4.62 -4.02 -10.94
C LEU A 350 -3.79 -3.52 -9.74
N VAL A 351 -3.64 -4.33 -8.69
CA VAL A 351 -2.67 -4.07 -7.62
C VAL A 351 -1.25 -3.95 -8.18
N LYS A 352 -0.94 -4.69 -9.24
CA LYS A 352 0.28 -4.53 -10.03
C LYS A 352 0.14 -3.31 -10.93
N ASP A 353 0.37 -2.14 -10.35
CA ASP A 353 0.14 -0.88 -11.04
C ASP A 353 1.28 -0.55 -12.02
N TYR A 354 1.01 -0.72 -13.32
CA TYR A 354 1.90 -0.29 -14.41
C TYR A 354 1.70 1.19 -14.82
N GLY A 355 0.85 1.92 -14.11
CA GLY A 355 0.50 3.32 -14.32
C GLY A 355 -0.18 3.56 -15.66
N TRP A 356 0.04 4.75 -16.21
CA TRP A 356 -0.42 5.13 -17.55
C TRP A 356 0.14 4.23 -18.66
N LEU A 357 1.25 3.52 -18.39
CA LEU A 357 1.88 2.59 -19.34
C LEU A 357 1.22 1.21 -19.36
N THR A 358 0.17 0.96 -18.58
CA THR A 358 -0.52 -0.35 -18.53
C THR A 358 -0.90 -0.88 -19.93
N ILE A 359 -1.33 0.00 -20.85
CA ILE A 359 -1.69 -0.36 -22.23
C ILE A 359 -0.50 -0.97 -23.00
N LEU A 360 0.73 -0.53 -22.70
CA LEU A 360 1.95 -1.02 -23.31
C LEU A 360 2.58 -2.16 -22.50
N ALA A 361 2.56 -2.05 -21.17
CA ALA A 361 3.21 -2.98 -20.25
C ALA A 361 2.53 -4.36 -20.25
N LYS A 362 1.19 -4.42 -20.26
CA LYS A 362 0.47 -5.71 -20.24
C LYS A 362 0.78 -6.60 -21.46
N PRO A 363 0.66 -6.13 -22.71
CA PRO A 363 1.03 -6.95 -23.88
C PRO A 363 2.51 -7.35 -23.89
N LEU A 364 3.38 -6.45 -23.44
CA LEU A 364 4.82 -6.71 -23.40
C LEU A 364 5.18 -7.78 -22.36
N PHE A 365 4.56 -7.71 -21.17
CA PHE A 365 4.74 -8.71 -20.12
C PHE A 365 4.18 -10.06 -20.56
N TRP A 366 3.00 -10.09 -21.17
CA TRP A 366 2.43 -11.31 -21.75
C TRP A 366 3.38 -11.97 -22.75
N LEU A 367 3.97 -11.20 -23.67
CA LEU A 367 4.94 -11.74 -24.62
C LEU A 367 6.21 -12.24 -23.93
N LEU A 368 6.69 -11.53 -22.90
CA LEU A 368 7.85 -11.96 -22.12
C LEU A 368 7.59 -13.28 -21.40
N ASP A 369 6.39 -13.45 -20.83
CA ASP A 369 5.96 -14.65 -20.13
C ASP A 369 5.92 -15.85 -21.08
N GLN A 370 5.34 -15.68 -22.28
CA GLN A 370 5.33 -16.72 -23.33
C GLN A 370 6.74 -17.12 -23.80
N LEU A 371 7.70 -16.19 -23.81
CA LEU A 371 9.10 -16.51 -24.09
C LEU A 371 9.74 -17.26 -22.92
N ASN A 372 9.41 -16.90 -21.70
CA ASN A 372 9.89 -17.56 -20.50
C ASN A 372 9.33 -18.98 -20.32
N ASP A 373 8.09 -19.22 -20.73
CA ASP A 373 7.49 -20.56 -20.76
C ASP A 373 8.27 -21.52 -21.68
N GLN A 374 8.92 -21.00 -22.72
CA GLN A 374 9.72 -21.81 -23.65
C GLN A 374 11.20 -21.90 -23.24
N LEU A 375 11.77 -20.80 -22.76
CA LEU A 375 13.20 -20.69 -22.44
C LEU A 375 13.53 -21.08 -20.99
N HIS A 376 12.54 -21.06 -20.10
CA HIS A 376 12.65 -21.28 -18.66
C HIS A 376 13.75 -20.44 -17.98
N ASN A 377 14.07 -19.27 -18.53
CA ASN A 377 15.10 -18.37 -18.03
C ASN A 377 14.77 -16.91 -18.37
N TRP A 378 14.41 -16.13 -17.34
CA TRP A 378 14.06 -14.72 -17.47
C TRP A 378 15.10 -13.88 -18.21
N GLY A 379 16.39 -14.14 -18.03
CA GLY A 379 17.46 -13.40 -18.71
C GLY A 379 17.43 -13.61 -20.22
N TRP A 380 17.32 -14.87 -20.67
CA TRP A 380 17.21 -15.18 -22.09
C TRP A 380 15.88 -14.75 -22.70
N SER A 381 14.79 -14.79 -21.93
CA SER A 381 13.48 -14.26 -22.34
C SER A 381 13.54 -12.77 -22.63
N ILE A 382 14.24 -11.99 -21.79
CA ILE A 382 14.46 -10.56 -22.03
C ILE A 382 15.29 -10.35 -23.30
N VAL A 383 16.37 -11.12 -23.49
CA VAL A 383 17.19 -11.03 -24.72
C VAL A 383 16.36 -11.33 -25.96
N ALA A 384 15.53 -12.39 -25.92
CA ALA A 384 14.63 -12.75 -27.00
C ALA A 384 13.58 -11.67 -27.27
N LEU A 385 12.98 -11.11 -26.21
CA LEU A 385 12.02 -10.01 -26.32
C LEU A 385 12.65 -8.79 -26.99
N VAL A 386 13.82 -8.35 -26.53
CA VAL A 386 14.55 -7.22 -27.11
C VAL A 386 14.89 -7.49 -28.57
N PHE A 387 15.28 -8.71 -28.91
CA PHE A 387 15.53 -9.10 -30.30
C PHE A 387 14.28 -9.00 -31.17
N LEU A 388 13.13 -9.51 -30.71
CA LEU A 388 11.85 -9.41 -31.41
C LEU A 388 11.40 -7.96 -31.59
N LEU A 389 11.52 -7.13 -30.56
CA LEU A 389 11.21 -5.71 -30.66
C LEU A 389 12.13 -5.01 -31.68
N LYS A 390 13.43 -5.33 -31.70
CA LYS A 390 14.35 -4.78 -32.70
C LYS A 390 13.97 -5.17 -34.13
N ILE A 391 13.47 -6.38 -34.34
CA ILE A 391 12.96 -6.82 -35.65
C ILE A 391 11.68 -6.04 -36.00
N ALA A 392 10.72 -5.96 -35.08
CA ALA A 392 9.45 -5.27 -35.30
C ALA A 392 9.64 -3.79 -35.62
N PHE A 393 10.54 -3.11 -34.90
CA PHE A 393 10.87 -1.70 -35.10
C PHE A 393 12.05 -1.47 -36.05
N TYR A 394 12.54 -2.50 -36.76
CA TYR A 394 13.71 -2.39 -37.62
C TYR A 394 13.56 -1.28 -38.66
N TRP A 395 12.41 -1.23 -39.34
CA TRP A 395 12.15 -0.24 -40.39
C TRP A 395 12.14 1.19 -39.84
N LEU A 396 11.49 1.41 -38.69
CA LEU A 396 11.44 2.71 -38.02
C LEU A 396 12.84 3.15 -37.59
N ASN A 397 13.60 2.26 -36.95
CA ASN A 397 14.97 2.51 -36.54
C ASN A 397 15.88 2.81 -37.74
N ALA A 398 15.76 2.04 -38.83
CA ALA A 398 16.52 2.26 -40.06
C ALA A 398 16.22 3.62 -40.69
N GLN A 399 14.96 4.08 -40.66
CA GLN A 399 14.60 5.42 -41.12
C GLN A 399 15.22 6.52 -40.25
N ALA A 400 15.19 6.36 -38.92
CA ALA A 400 15.83 7.31 -38.01
C ALA A 400 17.35 7.39 -38.25
N TYR A 401 18.02 6.24 -38.43
CA TYR A 401 19.44 6.20 -38.77
C TYR A 401 19.75 6.88 -40.11
N ARG A 402 18.91 6.69 -41.14
CA ARG A 402 19.04 7.42 -42.42
C ARG A 402 18.91 8.93 -42.23
N SER A 403 17.99 9.39 -41.38
CA SER A 403 17.83 10.82 -41.06
C SER A 403 19.08 11.38 -40.36
N MET A 404 19.64 10.64 -39.39
CA MET A 404 20.89 11.05 -38.73
C MET A 404 22.08 11.07 -39.68
N GLY A 405 22.18 10.09 -40.59
CA GLY A 405 23.22 10.05 -41.62
C GLY A 405 23.19 11.30 -42.50
N LYS A 406 22.00 11.72 -42.95
CA LYS A 406 21.82 12.97 -43.69
C LYS A 406 22.17 14.20 -42.86
N MET A 407 21.77 14.25 -41.58
CA MET A 407 22.13 15.35 -40.69
C MET A 407 23.66 15.48 -40.54
N LYS A 408 24.35 14.35 -40.35
CA LYS A 408 25.82 14.32 -40.28
C LYS A 408 26.48 14.82 -41.56
N ALA A 409 25.88 14.52 -42.73
CA ALA A 409 26.37 14.99 -44.02
C ALA A 409 26.21 16.51 -44.22
N ILE A 410 25.21 17.12 -43.57
CA ILE A 410 24.90 18.56 -43.70
C ILE A 410 25.69 19.43 -42.70
N ASN A 411 26.19 18.84 -41.61
CA ASN A 411 27.03 19.53 -40.62
C ASN A 411 28.14 20.44 -41.21
N PRO A 412 28.96 20.04 -42.21
CA PRO A 412 29.98 20.93 -42.79
C PRO A 412 29.36 22.19 -43.42
N ARG A 413 28.24 22.07 -44.14
CA ARG A 413 27.53 23.23 -44.72
C ARG A 413 26.94 24.14 -43.64
N ILE A 414 26.48 23.56 -42.53
CA ILE A 414 26.00 24.33 -41.38
C ILE A 414 27.14 25.11 -40.72
N MET A 415 28.35 24.54 -40.64
CA MET A 415 29.52 25.24 -40.10
C MET A 415 29.96 26.38 -41.02
N GLU A 416 30.03 26.14 -42.33
CA GLU A 416 30.35 27.18 -43.32
C GLU A 416 29.34 28.35 -43.30
N MET A 417 28.05 28.03 -43.22
CA MET A 417 26.98 29.03 -43.04
C MET A 417 27.15 29.80 -41.72
N ARG A 418 27.48 29.12 -40.62
CA ARG A 418 27.71 29.74 -39.30
C ARG A 418 28.89 30.70 -39.31
N ASP A 419 29.96 30.34 -40.01
CA ASP A 419 31.15 31.20 -40.17
C ASP A 419 30.84 32.42 -41.03
N ARG A 420 30.03 32.26 -42.09
CA ARG A 420 29.61 33.36 -42.97
C ARG A 420 28.60 34.32 -42.33
N LEU A 421 27.66 33.81 -41.53
CA LEU A 421 26.53 34.58 -40.99
C LEU A 421 26.62 34.85 -39.48
N LYS A 422 27.84 34.86 -38.93
CA LYS A 422 28.11 34.97 -37.48
C LYS A 422 27.46 36.20 -36.83
N ASP A 423 27.36 37.31 -37.56
CA ASP A 423 26.83 38.59 -37.07
C ASP A 423 25.32 38.77 -37.32
N ASN A 424 24.64 37.81 -37.97
CA ASN A 424 23.21 37.93 -38.30
C ASN A 424 22.39 36.67 -37.93
N PRO A 425 21.91 36.58 -36.67
CA PRO A 425 21.23 35.39 -36.17
C PRO A 425 19.88 35.13 -36.84
N GLN A 426 19.17 36.16 -37.32
CA GLN A 426 17.90 35.98 -38.02
C GLN A 426 18.08 35.33 -39.39
N GLN A 427 19.08 35.80 -40.16
CA GLN A 427 19.40 35.20 -41.47
C GLN A 427 19.93 33.77 -41.32
N MET A 428 20.71 33.51 -40.27
CA MET A 428 21.21 32.17 -39.96
C MET A 428 20.08 31.16 -39.69
N GLN A 429 19.04 31.55 -38.95
CA GLN A 429 17.88 30.67 -38.72
C GLN A 429 17.10 30.38 -40.01
N ALA A 430 16.89 31.39 -40.86
CA ALA A 430 16.19 31.23 -42.13
C ALA A 430 16.94 30.31 -43.10
N GLU A 431 18.26 30.49 -43.24
CA GLU A 431 19.09 29.67 -44.13
C GLU A 431 19.25 28.24 -43.59
N MET A 432 19.36 28.06 -42.28
CA MET A 432 19.35 26.74 -41.65
C MET A 432 18.06 25.96 -41.95
N MET A 433 16.91 26.61 -41.84
CA MET A 433 15.62 25.98 -42.17
C MET A 433 15.47 25.70 -43.67
N ARG A 434 16.06 26.54 -44.54
CA ARG A 434 16.11 26.28 -45.98
C ARG A 434 16.93 25.03 -46.28
N ILE A 435 18.13 24.92 -45.71
CA ILE A 435 19.01 23.76 -45.85
C ILE A 435 18.32 22.47 -45.38
N TYR A 436 17.64 22.49 -44.22
CA TYR A 436 16.88 21.33 -43.73
C TYR A 436 15.72 20.93 -44.66
N ARG A 437 15.05 21.90 -45.28
CA ARG A 437 13.94 21.65 -46.22
C ARG A 437 14.44 21.11 -47.56
N GLU A 438 15.53 21.65 -48.09
CA GLU A 438 16.16 21.22 -49.35
C GLU A 438 16.66 19.79 -49.25
N GLU A 439 17.36 19.45 -48.16
CA GLU A 439 17.92 18.12 -47.95
C GLU A 439 16.91 17.12 -47.34
N LYS A 440 15.67 17.58 -47.10
CA LYS A 440 14.55 16.81 -46.51
C LYS A 440 14.97 16.11 -45.21
N VAL A 441 15.66 16.82 -44.33
CA VAL A 441 16.10 16.30 -43.02
C VAL A 441 15.21 16.88 -41.94
N ASN A 442 14.63 16.00 -41.11
CA ASN A 442 13.88 16.42 -39.95
C ASN A 442 14.84 16.60 -38.76
N PRO A 443 15.03 17.82 -38.21
CA PRO A 443 15.88 18.03 -37.04
C PRO A 443 15.40 17.25 -35.81
N MET A 444 14.10 16.94 -35.72
CA MET A 444 13.54 16.08 -34.67
C MET A 444 13.78 14.58 -34.92
N GLY A 445 14.15 14.18 -36.15
CA GLY A 445 14.45 12.78 -36.47
C GLY A 445 15.68 12.23 -35.73
N GLY A 446 16.56 13.10 -35.23
CA GLY A 446 17.70 12.74 -34.41
C GLY A 446 17.35 12.47 -32.94
N CYS A 447 16.35 13.16 -32.39
CA CYS A 447 15.85 12.92 -31.03
C CYS A 447 14.68 11.91 -30.98
N LEU A 448 14.07 11.59 -32.13
CA LEU A 448 12.98 10.62 -32.23
C LEU A 448 13.31 9.25 -31.60
N PRO A 449 14.51 8.66 -31.75
CA PRO A 449 14.85 7.38 -31.11
C PRO A 449 15.15 7.47 -29.60
N ILE A 450 15.23 8.69 -29.06
CA ILE A 450 15.40 8.94 -27.62
C ILE A 450 14.03 9.28 -27.00
N ALA A 451 13.13 9.86 -27.80
CA ALA A 451 11.78 10.25 -27.39
C ALA A 451 10.76 9.10 -27.45
N ILE A 452 11.00 8.09 -28.29
CA ILE A 452 10.29 6.80 -28.36
C ILE A 452 11.17 5.77 -27.66
#